data_AF-A0A2A8HNP5-F1
#
_entry.id   AF-A0A2A8HNP5-F1
#
_cell.length_a   1.000
_cell.length_b   1.000
_cell.length_c   1.000
_cell.angle_alpha   90.00
_cell.angle_beta   90.00
_cell.angle_gamma   90.00
#
_symmetry.space_group_name_H-M   'P 1'
#
loop_
_entity.id
_entity.type
_entity.pdbx_description
1 polymer ?
#
loop_
_entity_poly.entity_id
_entity_poly.type
_entity_poly.pdbx_seq_one_letter_code
_entity_poly.pdbx_strand_id
1 'polypeptide(L)'
;MGSNPCKRLVEKAIGPDGEPFTVTGQTARTLVALVEAGEAGVTALEIASWAFRLSHYIMVLRHRHRLAIPMIWEAHEGGNHGRYVLRSTVTIIEIISS
;
A
#
# COMPACT_ATOMS: atom_id res chain seq x y z
N MET A 1 14.29 -25.39 18.71
CA MET A 1 13.63 -24.08 18.67
C MET A 1 14.32 -23.25 17.59
N GLY A 2 13.94 -23.45 16.33
CA GLY A 2 14.42 -22.61 15.23
C GLY A 2 13.49 -21.42 15.09
N SER A 3 14.00 -20.22 15.32
CA SER A 3 13.33 -18.98 14.94
C SER A 3 13.07 -19.02 13.43
N ASN A 4 11.82 -19.19 13.03
CA ASN A 4 11.42 -18.94 11.64
C ASN A 4 11.81 -17.50 11.32
N PRO A 5 12.56 -17.25 10.21
CA PRO A 5 12.77 -15.88 9.77
C PRO A 5 11.40 -15.25 9.55
N CYS A 6 11.13 -14.17 10.30
CA CYS A 6 9.91 -13.39 10.16
C CYS A 6 9.95 -12.81 8.74
N LYS A 7 9.14 -13.38 7.83
CA LYS A 7 9.18 -13.05 6.41
C LYS A 7 9.13 -11.53 6.23
N ARG A 8 10.24 -10.93 5.79
CA ARG A 8 10.31 -9.47 5.61
C ARG A 8 10.05 -9.18 4.14
N LEU A 9 8.83 -8.73 3.84
CA LEU A 9 8.53 -8.19 2.52
C LEU A 9 9.27 -6.87 2.37
N VAL A 10 10.11 -6.76 1.35
CA VAL A 10 10.81 -5.53 0.94
C VAL A 10 10.47 -5.27 -0.52
N GLU A 11 10.04 -4.05 -0.81
CA GLU A 11 9.64 -3.64 -2.15
C GLU A 11 10.46 -2.44 -2.56
N LYS A 12 11.11 -2.53 -3.73
CA LYS A 12 11.75 -1.41 -4.39
C LYS A 12 10.86 -0.94 -5.52
N ALA A 13 10.55 0.36 -5.53
CA ALA A 13 9.68 0.95 -6.55
C ALA A 13 10.24 2.30 -7.02
N ILE A 14 9.89 2.71 -8.24
CA ILE A 14 10.08 4.07 -8.74
C ILE A 14 8.77 4.83 -8.56
N GLY A 15 8.85 6.00 -7.92
CA GLY A 15 7.72 6.89 -7.73
C GLY A 15 7.60 7.96 -8.84
N PRO A 16 6.66 8.91 -8.69
CA PRO A 16 6.43 9.96 -9.70
C PRO A 16 7.63 10.89 -9.91
N ASP A 17 8.51 11.01 -8.90
CA ASP A 17 9.72 11.84 -8.97
C ASP A 17 10.89 11.13 -9.69
N GLY A 18 10.69 9.90 -10.18
CA GLY A 18 11.71 9.11 -10.91
C GLY A 18 12.76 8.43 -10.02
N GLU A 19 12.90 8.88 -8.77
CA GLU A 19 13.83 8.29 -7.81
C GLU A 19 13.30 6.97 -7.23
N PRO A 20 14.14 5.91 -7.14
CA PRO A 20 13.76 4.67 -6.51
C PRO A 20 13.65 4.82 -4.99
N PHE A 21 12.64 4.20 -4.40
CA PHE A 21 12.44 4.13 -2.96
C PHE A 21 12.16 2.69 -2.51
N THR A 22 12.30 2.45 -1.21
CA THR A 22 12.05 1.15 -0.60
C THR A 22 11.02 1.27 0.50
N VAL A 23 10.07 0.34 0.52
CA VAL A 23 9.11 0.14 1.61
C VAL A 23 9.20 -1.30 2.11
N THR A 24 8.79 -1.54 3.35
CA THR A 24 8.86 -2.87 3.97
C THR A 24 7.58 -3.23 4.71
N GLY A 25 7.40 -4.53 4.98
CA GLY A 25 6.32 -5.08 5.80
C GLY A 25 4.93 -4.76 5.25
N GLN A 26 4.04 -4.29 6.11
CA GLN A 26 2.65 -4.01 5.73
C GLN A 26 2.52 -2.79 4.80
N THR A 27 3.43 -1.83 4.87
CA THR A 27 3.46 -0.69 3.93
C THR A 27 3.82 -1.17 2.52
N ALA A 28 4.78 -2.09 2.42
CA ALA A 28 5.11 -2.75 1.15
C ALA A 28 3.93 -3.50 0.56
N ARG A 29 3.27 -4.33 1.37
CA ARG A 29 2.07 -5.08 0.95
C ARG A 29 0.92 -4.16 0.53
N THR A 30 0.78 -3.00 1.19
CA THR A 30 -0.19 -1.96 0.82
C THR A 30 0.14 -1.34 -0.53
N LEU A 31 1.42 -1.08 -0.81
CA LEU A 31 1.84 -0.53 -2.11
C LEU A 31 1.52 -1.50 -3.25
N VAL A 32 1.83 -2.79 -3.07
CA VAL A 32 1.50 -3.85 -4.05
C VAL A 32 0.00 -3.88 -4.32
N ALA A 33 -0.82 -3.95 -3.27
CA ALA A 33 -2.28 -3.99 -3.43
C ALA A 33 -2.84 -2.76 -4.16
N LEU A 34 -2.28 -1.57 -3.90
CA LEU A 34 -2.66 -0.34 -4.61
C LEU A 34 -2.27 -0.36 -6.09
N VAL A 35 -1.08 -0.85 -6.41
CA VAL A 35 -0.60 -0.97 -7.80
C VAL A 35 -1.43 -1.99 -8.57
N GLU A 36 -1.72 -3.15 -7.95
CA GLU A 36 -2.57 -4.20 -8.54
C GLU A 36 -4.02 -3.73 -8.77
N ALA A 37 -4.59 -3.01 -7.81
CA ALA A 37 -5.94 -2.46 -7.95
C ALA A 37 -6.01 -1.27 -8.93
N GLY A 38 -4.91 -0.54 -9.10
CA GLY A 38 -4.81 0.64 -9.93
C GLY A 38 -5.92 1.66 -9.61
N GLU A 39 -6.68 2.01 -10.65
CA GLU A 39 -7.78 2.99 -10.60
C GLU A 39 -8.97 2.53 -9.73
N ALA A 40 -9.15 1.22 -9.53
CA ALA A 40 -10.19 0.70 -8.66
C ALA A 40 -9.88 0.96 -7.18
N GLY A 41 -8.62 1.19 -6.82
CA GLY A 41 -8.20 1.42 -5.44
C GLY A 41 -8.53 0.30 -4.46
N VAL A 42 -8.29 0.54 -3.18
CA VAL A 42 -8.53 -0.43 -2.11
C VAL A 42 -9.24 0.21 -0.92
N THR A 43 -10.13 -0.54 -0.29
CA THR A 43 -10.76 -0.20 0.99
C THR A 43 -10.17 -1.04 2.12
N ALA A 44 -10.29 -0.56 3.36
CA ALA A 44 -9.86 -1.33 4.52
C ALA A 44 -10.58 -2.68 4.63
N LEU A 45 -11.82 -2.78 4.14
CA LEU A 45 -12.63 -3.99 4.19
C LEU A 45 -12.09 -5.08 3.24
N GLU A 46 -11.73 -4.70 2.00
CA GLU A 46 -11.23 -5.64 0.97
C GLU A 46 -9.89 -6.28 1.38
N ILE A 47 -9.04 -5.57 2.13
CA ILE A 47 -7.72 -6.05 2.56
C ILE A 47 -7.62 -6.26 4.08
N ALA A 48 -8.77 -6.40 4.75
CA ALA A 48 -8.89 -6.45 6.21
C ALA A 48 -8.11 -7.58 6.89
N SER A 49 -7.86 -8.69 6.18
CA SER A 49 -7.16 -9.86 6.73
C SER A 49 -5.73 -9.57 7.18
N TRP A 50 -5.15 -8.43 6.76
CA TRP A 50 -3.81 -8.01 7.14
C TRP A 50 -3.64 -6.50 7.34
N ALA A 51 -4.51 -5.66 6.77
CA ALA A 51 -4.34 -4.21 6.75
C ALA A 51 -4.99 -3.48 7.95
N PHE A 52 -4.77 -3.95 9.18
CA PHE A 52 -5.36 -3.36 10.40
C PHE A 52 -5.10 -1.86 10.60
N ARG A 53 -4.04 -1.32 9.96
CA ARG A 53 -3.68 0.09 10.01
C ARG A 53 -3.55 0.70 8.62
N LEU A 54 -4.46 0.37 7.69
CA LEU A 54 -4.40 0.85 6.30
C LEU A 54 -4.13 2.35 6.20
N SER A 55 -4.88 3.18 6.93
CA SER A 55 -4.71 4.64 6.89
C SER A 55 -3.29 5.11 7.29
N HIS A 56 -2.63 4.40 8.21
CA HIS A 56 -1.23 4.67 8.56
C HIS A 56 -0.27 4.29 7.44
N TYR A 57 -0.48 3.15 6.78
CA TYR A 57 0.34 2.74 5.64
C TYR A 57 0.19 3.72 4.46
N ILE A 58 -1.02 4.16 4.17
CA ILE A 58 -1.31 5.21 3.18
C ILE A 58 -0.62 6.53 3.56
N MET A 59 -0.69 6.94 4.83
CA MET A 59 0.00 8.13 5.32
C MET A 59 1.51 8.02 5.05
N VAL A 60 2.14 6.89 5.37
CA VAL A 60 3.57 6.68 5.09
C VAL A 60 3.87 6.82 3.60
N LEU A 61 3.09 6.20 2.73
CA LEU A 61 3.25 6.28 1.27
C LEU A 61 3.11 7.71 0.74
N ARG A 62 2.10 8.45 1.20
CA ARG A 62 1.87 9.85 0.81
C ARG A 62 3.02 10.77 1.27
N HIS A 63 3.40 10.67 2.54
CA HIS A 63 4.31 11.65 3.14
C HIS A 63 5.78 11.35 2.89
N ARG A 64 6.18 10.06 2.86
CA ARG A 64 7.60 9.69 2.67
C ARG A 64 7.99 9.48 1.22
N HIS A 65 7.02 9.10 0.38
CA HIS A 65 7.29 8.74 -1.03
C HIS A 65 6.48 9.61 -2.00
N ARG A 66 5.80 10.65 -1.49
CA ARG A 66 5.09 11.66 -2.27
C ARG A 66 4.06 11.08 -3.24
N LEU A 67 3.52 9.90 -2.90
CA LEU A 67 2.51 9.24 -3.73
C LEU A 67 1.16 9.95 -3.58
N ALA A 68 0.58 10.35 -4.70
CA ALA A 68 -0.76 10.87 -4.80
C ALA A 68 -1.74 9.69 -4.66
N ILE A 69 -2.25 9.51 -3.44
CA ILE A 69 -3.22 8.46 -3.14
C ILE A 69 -4.46 9.11 -2.54
N PRO A 70 -5.38 9.75 -3.30
CA PRO A 70 -6.60 10.32 -2.73
C PRO A 70 -7.46 9.28 -2.00
N MET A 71 -8.30 9.76 -1.08
CA MET A 71 -9.33 8.96 -0.45
C MET A 71 -10.69 9.42 -0.98
N ILE A 72 -11.50 8.47 -1.41
CA ILE A 72 -12.87 8.68 -1.88
C ILE A 72 -13.79 8.01 -0.86
N TRP A 73 -14.85 8.71 -0.46
CA TRP A 73 -15.86 8.12 0.42
C TRP A 73 -16.82 7.27 -0.39
N GLU A 74 -16.98 6.02 0.03
CA GLU A 74 -17.98 5.10 -0.51
C GLU A 74 -19.01 4.79 0.57
N ALA A 75 -20.28 4.79 0.18
CA ALA A 75 -21.37 4.42 1.07
C ALA A 75 -21.44 2.90 1.22
N HIS A 76 -21.66 2.41 2.43
CA HIS A 76 -21.93 1.00 2.69
C HIS A 76 -23.01 0.84 3.79
N GLU A 77 -23.52 -0.38 3.95
CA GLU A 77 -24.46 -0.68 5.03
C GLU A 77 -23.78 -0.47 6.39
N GLY A 78 -24.23 0.55 7.13
CA GLY A 78 -23.68 0.89 8.45
C GLY A 78 -22.68 2.05 8.48
N GLY A 79 -22.47 2.77 7.37
CA GLY A 79 -21.68 4.01 7.35
C GLY A 79 -20.96 4.27 6.03
N ASN A 80 -19.81 4.93 6.07
CA ASN A 80 -18.95 5.12 4.89
C ASN A 80 -17.59 4.46 5.12
N HIS A 81 -17.03 3.86 4.09
CA HIS A 81 -15.62 3.44 4.07
C HIS A 81 -14.81 4.31 3.10
N GLY A 82 -13.55 4.53 3.45
CA GLY A 82 -12.61 5.24 2.58
C GLY A 82 -11.98 4.28 1.58
N ARG A 83 -12.15 4.56 0.28
CA ARG A 83 -11.40 3.93 -0.80
C ARG A 83 -10.17 4.76 -1.13
N TYR A 84 -9.00 4.14 -1.10
CA TYR A 84 -7.73 4.77 -1.45
C TYR A 84 -7.35 4.39 -2.88
N VAL A 85 -7.17 5.37 -3.74
CA VAL A 85 -6.86 5.15 -5.17
C VAL A 85 -5.46 5.66 -5.45
N LEU A 86 -4.59 4.85 -6.07
CA LEU A 86 -3.26 5.28 -6.46
C LEU A 86 -3.33 6.07 -7.77
N ARG A 87 -2.99 7.36 -7.72
CA ARG A 87 -2.96 8.27 -8.89
C ARG A 87 -1.55 8.56 -9.40
N SER A 88 -0.54 8.38 -8.55
CA SER A 88 0.85 8.43 -8.99
C SER A 88 1.21 7.21 -9.81
N THR A 89 1.94 7.41 -10.90
CA THR A 89 2.64 6.32 -11.58
C THR A 89 3.67 5.72 -10.63
N VAL A 90 3.54 4.42 -10.37
CA VAL A 90 4.49 3.65 -9.57
C VAL A 90 4.83 2.38 -10.32
N THR A 91 6.13 2.11 -10.46
CA THR A 91 6.62 0.86 -11.04
C THR A 91 7.32 0.08 -9.94
N ILE A 92 6.83 -1.11 -9.62
CA ILE A 92 7.51 -2.05 -8.73
C ILE A 92 8.66 -2.68 -9.52
N ILE A 93 9.88 -2.58 -8.99
CA ILE A 93 11.10 -3.06 -9.64
C ILE A 93 11.51 -4.42 -9.07
N GLU A 94 11.34 -4.61 -7.76
CA GLU A 94 11.82 -5.80 -7.06
C GLU A 94 10.96 -6.10 -5.83
N ILE A 95 10.52 -7.35 -5.74
CA ILE A 95 9.82 -7.94 -4.60
C ILE A 95 10.77 -8.93 -3.90
N ILE A 96 11.20 -8.62 -2.69
CA ILE A 96 12.03 -9.53 -1.89
C ILE A 96 11.16 -10.10 -0.77
N SER A 97 10.96 -11.41 -0.81
CA SER A 97 10.29 -12.18 0.24
C SER A 97 11.27 -13.19 0.83
N SER A 98 11.97 -12.80 1.89
CA SER A 98 12.90 -13.65 2.66
C SER A 98 12.28 -14.09 3.99
#